data_AF-A0A1G3C2S5-F1
#
_entry.id   AF-A0A1G3C2S5-F1
#
_cell.length_a   1.000
_cell.length_b   1.000
_cell.length_c   1.000
_cell.angle_alpha   90.00
_cell.angle_beta   90.00
_cell.angle_gamma   90.00
#
_symmetry.space_group_name_H-M   'P 1'
#
loop_
_entity.id
_entity.type
_entity.pdbx_description
1 polymer ?
#
loop_
_entity_poly.entity_id
_entity_poly.type
_entity_poly.pdbx_seq_one_letter_code
_entity_poly.pdbx_strand_id
1 'polypeptide(L)' 'MNDSRSTFRALGLTGGIGAVMAACILAGYFIGRYLDAKFGTAPWLLIASLLMAMTAGFLEVYKIVKKVMRETTNNDKKN' A
#
# COMPACT_ATOMS: atom_id res chain seq x y z
N MET A 1 -24.11 18.88 -22.28
CA MET A 1 -23.69 17.53 -22.71
C MET A 1 -22.16 17.40 -22.57
N ASN A 2 -21.63 17.32 -21.34
CA ASN A 2 -20.20 17.11 -21.10
C ASN A 2 -19.93 16.40 -19.75
N ASP A 3 -20.79 15.45 -19.37
CA ASP A 3 -20.61 14.64 -18.15
C ASP A 3 -20.06 13.24 -18.44
N SER A 4 -20.28 12.69 -19.63
CA SER A 4 -19.82 11.33 -19.94
C SER A 4 -18.30 11.19 -19.88
N ARG A 5 -17.52 12.23 -20.21
CA ARG A 5 -16.04 12.17 -20.15
C ARG A 5 -15.50 12.29 -18.72
N SER A 6 -16.15 13.04 -17.84
CA SER A 6 -15.77 13.13 -16.42
C SER A 6 -16.17 11.85 -15.68
N THR A 7 -17.34 11.27 -15.95
CA THR A 7 -17.76 10.00 -15.36
C THR A 7 -16.88 8.83 -15.81
N PHE A 8 -16.51 8.73 -17.09
CA PHE A 8 -15.56 7.69 -17.56
C PHE A 8 -14.17 7.86 -16.95
N ARG A 9 -13.71 9.10 -16.76
CA ARG A 9 -12.41 9.38 -16.12
C ARG A 9 -12.44 9.08 -14.62
N ALA A 10 -13.54 9.40 -13.94
CA ALA A 10 -13.75 9.05 -12.53
C ALA A 10 -13.84 7.53 -12.34
N LEU A 11 -14.57 6.82 -13.20
CA LEU A 11 -14.63 5.35 -13.24
C LEU A 11 -13.24 4.74 -13.49
N GLY A 12 -12.47 5.28 -14.43
CA GLY A 12 -11.10 4.85 -14.69
C GLY A 12 -10.17 5.06 -13.50
N LEU A 13 -10.29 6.21 -12.80
CA LEU A 13 -9.52 6.47 -11.59
C LEU A 13 -9.92 5.55 -10.43
N THR A 14 -11.21 5.44 -10.12
CA THR A 14 -11.71 4.59 -9.02
C THR A 14 -11.44 3.11 -9.31
N GLY A 15 -11.63 2.68 -10.55
CA GLY A 15 -11.28 1.33 -11.00
C GLY A 15 -9.77 1.07 -10.92
N GLY A 16 -8.94 2.06 -11.28
CA GLY A 16 -7.48 1.98 -11.14
C GLY A 16 -7.04 1.83 -9.69
N ILE A 17 -7.66 2.56 -8.76
CA ILE A 17 -7.39 2.44 -7.32
C ILE A 17 -7.80 1.06 -6.80
N GLY A 18 -8.97 0.56 -7.19
CA GLY A 18 -9.42 -0.80 -6.85
C GLY A 18 -8.49 -1.88 -7.40
N ALA A 19 -8.01 -1.70 -8.63
CA ALA A 19 -7.06 -2.60 -9.28
C ALA A 19 -5.70 -2.62 -8.55
N VAL A 20 -5.18 -1.46 -8.13
CA VAL A 20 -3.94 -1.37 -7.34
C VAL A 20 -4.11 -2.05 -5.98
N MET A 21 -5.24 -1.86 -5.31
CA MET A 21 -5.54 -2.54 -4.04
C MET A 21 -5.59 -4.06 -4.21
N ALA A 22 -6.32 -4.55 -5.22
CA ALA A 22 -6.37 -5.97 -5.54
C ALA A 22 -4.99 -6.52 -5.91
N ALA A 23 -4.20 -5.78 -6.68
CA ALA A 23 -2.83 -6.15 -7.05
C ALA A 23 -1.91 -6.25 -5.83
N CYS A 24 -1.99 -5.34 -4.87
CA CYS A 24 -1.25 -5.41 -3.61
C CYS A 24 -1.61 -6.65 -2.79
N ILE A 25 -2.90 -6.94 -2.65
CA ILE A 25 -3.40 -8.12 -1.90
C ILE A 25 -2.93 -9.41 -2.58
N LEU A 26 -3.12 -9.51 -3.90
CA LEU A 26 -2.70 -10.67 -4.67
C LEU A 26 -1.18 -10.84 -4.65
N ALA A 27 -0.41 -9.76 -4.75
CA ALA A 27 1.05 -9.81 -4.66
C ALA A 27 1.50 -10.29 -3.28
N GLY A 28 0.94 -9.75 -2.20
CA GLY A 28 1.23 -10.19 -0.83
C GLY A 28 0.86 -11.67 -0.61
N TYR A 29 -0.30 -12.10 -1.10
CA TYR A 29 -0.74 -13.48 -1.02
C TYR A 29 0.15 -14.44 -1.83
N PHE A 30 0.51 -14.09 -3.07
CA PHE A 30 1.35 -14.95 -3.91
C PHE A 30 2.78 -15.05 -3.40
N ILE A 31 3.37 -13.94 -2.95
CA ILE A 31 4.71 -13.92 -2.36
C ILE A 31 4.72 -14.74 -1.06
N GLY A 32 3.70 -14.57 -0.22
CA GLY A 32 3.51 -15.40 0.97
C GLY A 32 3.39 -16.89 0.61
N ARG A 33 2.51 -17.25 -0.32
CA ARG A 33 2.31 -18.65 -0.72
C ARG A 33 3.56 -19.30 -1.34
N TYR A 34 4.34 -18.55 -2.13
CA TYR A 34 5.55 -19.05 -2.79
C TYR A 34 6.68 -19.31 -1.78
N LEU A 35 6.85 -18.43 -0.78
CA LEU A 35 7.80 -18.68 0.30
C LEU A 35 7.34 -19.87 1.17
N ASP A 36 6.05 -20.01 1.46
CA ASP A 36 5.50 -21.11 2.28
C ASP A 36 5.74 -22.47 1.61
N ALA A 37 5.54 -22.53 0.29
CA ALA A 37 5.80 -23.71 -0.52
C ALA A 37 7.29 -24.09 -0.59
N LYS A 38 8.21 -23.12 -0.43
CA LYS A 38 9.66 -23.36 -0.44
C LYS A 38 10.17 -23.83 0.93
N PHE A 39 9.50 -23.46 2.02
CA PHE A 39 9.92 -23.79 3.39
C PHE A 39 9.17 -24.98 4.02
N GLY A 40 8.02 -25.40 3.48
CA GLY A 40 7.34 -26.63 3.88
C GLY A 40 6.69 -26.60 5.28
N THR A 41 6.51 -25.42 5.87
CA THR A 41 6.03 -25.20 7.25
C THR A 41 4.70 -24.46 7.29
N ALA A 42 3.65 -25.07 6.73
CA ALA A 42 2.29 -24.61 7.00
C ALA A 42 1.99 -24.81 8.51
N PRO A 43 1.56 -23.78 9.28
CA PRO A 43 0.95 -22.49 8.86
C PRO A 43 1.74 -21.24 9.35
N TRP A 44 3.07 -21.24 9.32
CA TRP A 44 3.87 -20.16 9.93
C TRP A 44 4.03 -18.93 9.01
N LEU A 45 3.98 -19.11 7.69
CA LEU A 45 4.27 -18.03 6.75
C LEU A 45 3.08 -17.11 6.47
N LEU A 46 1.86 -17.59 6.73
CA LEU A 46 0.66 -16.75 6.81
C LEU A 46 0.82 -15.71 7.93
N ILE A 47 1.38 -16.10 9.08
CA ILE A 47 1.72 -15.19 10.19
C ILE A 47 2.86 -14.25 9.79
N ALA A 48 3.90 -14.75 9.11
CA ALA A 48 5.03 -13.93 8.68
C ALA A 48 4.63 -12.88 7.64
N SER A 49 3.78 -13.22 6.67
CA SER A 49 3.25 -12.27 5.68
C SER A 49 2.28 -11.25 6.31
N LEU A 50 1.49 -11.67 7.30
CA LEU A 50 0.65 -10.75 8.09
C LEU A 50 1.51 -9.78 8.91
N LEU A 51 2.56 -10.27 9.57
CA LEU A 51 3.52 -9.44 10.31
C LEU A 51 4.29 -8.50 9.38
N MET A 52 4.68 -8.97 8.20
CA MET A 52 5.40 -8.17 7.20
C MET A 52 4.51 -7.09 6.59
N ALA A 53 3.24 -7.41 6.30
CA ALA A 53 2.24 -6.43 5.86
C ALA A 53 2.00 -5.36 6.93
N MET A 54 1.91 -5.78 8.20
CA MET A 54 1.79 -4.87 9.33
C MET A 54 3.03 -3.98 9.47
N THR A 55 4.24 -4.54 9.40
CA THR A 55 5.48 -3.74 9.47
C THR A 55 5.62 -2.79 8.28
N ALA A 56 5.27 -3.22 7.07
CA ALA A 56 5.27 -2.37 5.88
C ALA A 56 4.33 -1.16 6.05
N GLY A 57 3.11 -1.39 6.55
CA GLY A 57 2.17 -0.30 6.86
C GLY A 57 2.72 0.65 7.92
N PHE A 58 3.33 0.13 8.98
CA PHE A 58 3.97 0.96 10.02
C PHE A 58 5.13 1.80 9.48
N LEU A 59 6.00 1.22 8.64
CA LEU A 59 7.12 1.95 8.03
C LEU A 59 6.65 3.08 7.10
N GLU A 60 5.56 2.87 6.37
CA GLU A 60 4.99 3.87 5.48
C GLU A 60 4.43 5.07 6.26
N VAL A 61 3.67 4.81 7.33
CA VAL A 61 3.19 5.85 8.25
C VAL A 61 4.36 6.60 8.89
N TYR A 62 5.38 5.88 9.38
CA TYR A 62 6.56 6.50 9.99
C TYR A 62 7.28 7.43 9.01
N LYS A 63 7.39 7.02 7.73
CA LYS A 63 8.02 7.83 6.69
C LYS A 63 7.21 9.09 6.38
N ILE A 64 5.88 8.99 6.32
CA ILE A 64 4.97 10.12 6.10
C ILE A 64 5.09 11.11 7.27
N VAL A 65 4.97 10.64 8.51
CA VAL A 65 5.06 11.49 9.71
C VAL A 65 6.40 12.21 9.76
N LYS A 66 7.51 11.49 9.53
CA LYS A 66 8.85 12.11 9.49
C LYS A 66 8.99 13.16 8.40
N LYS A 67 8.38 12.94 7.23
CA LYS A 67 8.40 13.89 6.12
C LYS A 67 7.60 15.15 6.47
N VAL A 68 6.37 14.98 6.94
CA VAL A 68 5.49 16.08 7.38
C VAL A 68 6.15 16.90 8.47
N MET A 69 6.74 16.26 9.48
CA MET A 69 7.37 16.97 10.59
C MET A 69 8.63 17.75 10.16
N ARG A 70 9.41 17.20 9.21
CA ARG A 70 10.52 17.94 8.58
C ARG A 70 10.03 19.12 7.74
N GLU A 71 8.93 18.96 7.03
CA GLU A 71 8.35 20.04 6.21
C GLU A 71 7.79 21.17 7.09
N THR A 72 7.16 20.84 8.22
CA THR A 72 6.68 21.83 9.21
C THR A 72 7.84 22.62 9.84
N THR A 73 8.95 21.98 10.22
CA THR A 73 10.12 22.68 10.80
C THR A 73 10.86 23.57 9.79
N ASN A 74 10.85 23.24 8.50
CA ASN A 74 11.54 24.04 7.47
C ASN A 74 10.73 25.28 7.06
N ASN A 75 9.40 25.22 7.13
CA ASN A 75 8.54 26.37 6.84
C ASN A 75 8.63 27.46 7.92
N ASP A 76 8.92 27.09 9.17
CA ASP A 76 9.07 28.03 10.29
C ASP A 76 10.36 28.87 10.21
N LYS A 77 11.42 28.38 9.55
CA LYS A 77 12.66 29.14 9.34
C LYS A 77 12.60 30.11 8.15
N LYS A 78 11.49 30.15 7.41
CA LYS A 78 11.33 30.96 6.19
C LYS A 78 10.22 32.02 6.30
N ASN A 79 9.75 32.32 7.52
CA ASN A 79 8.86 33.43 7.81
C ASN A 79 9.51 34.40 8.79
#